data_AF-A0A6P4E0E9-F1
#
_entry.id   AF-A0A6P4E0E9-F1
#
_cell.length_a   1.000
_cell.length_b   1.000
_cell.length_c   1.000
_cell.angle_alpha   90.00
_cell.angle_beta   90.00
_cell.angle_gamma   90.00
#
_symmetry.space_group_name_H-M   'P 1'
#
loop_
_entity.id
_entity.type
_entity.pdbx_description
1 polymer ?
#
loop_
_entity_poly.entity_id
_entity_poly.type
_entity_poly.pdbx_seq_one_letter_code
_entity_poly.pdbx_strand_id
1 'polypeptide(L)'
;LGTLYMRLTDYYFPTMFIGAPLDEGKRAKLAEAVGWLNTILEGRQYAAAEHFTIADLTLLVTVSQLEAFEFELRPYKHIRQWLDRCKEHMAPFDYEELNANKANLLADMFKAKMNQSAAS
;
A
#
# COMPACT_ATOMS: atom_id res chain seq x y z
N LEU A 1 6.28 1.47 -9.60
CA LEU A 1 5.97 0.05 -9.29
C LEU A 1 7.03 -0.58 -8.40
N GLY A 2 8.18 -0.98 -8.94
CA GLY A 2 9.23 -1.68 -8.17
C GLY A 2 9.69 -0.91 -6.92
N THR A 3 9.95 0.39 -7.03
CA THR A 3 10.42 1.20 -5.90
C THR A 3 9.40 1.31 -4.75
N LEU A 4 8.12 1.44 -5.05
CA LEU A 4 7.08 1.57 -4.02
C LEU A 4 6.92 0.25 -3.25
N TYR A 5 6.81 -0.87 -3.98
CA TYR A 5 6.72 -2.19 -3.38
C TYR A 5 7.94 -2.52 -2.52
N MET A 6 9.15 -2.29 -3.05
CA MET A 6 10.41 -2.50 -2.31
C MET A 6 10.45 -1.69 -1.01
N ARG A 7 10.07 -0.41 -1.05
CA ARG A 7 10.08 0.46 0.14
C ARG A 7 9.00 0.07 1.15
N LEU A 8 7.85 -0.44 0.71
CA LEU A 8 6.83 -1.02 1.58
C LEU A 8 7.39 -2.24 2.31
N THR A 9 7.98 -3.18 1.58
CA THR A 9 8.53 -4.41 2.17
C THR A 9 9.70 -4.11 3.10
N ASP A 10 10.59 -3.20 2.72
CA ASP A 10 11.73 -2.82 3.56
C ASP A 10 11.30 -2.28 4.92
N TYR A 11 10.17 -1.56 4.97
CA TYR A 11 9.63 -0.96 6.19
C TYR A 11 8.84 -1.96 7.05
N TYR A 12 7.88 -2.69 6.47
CA TYR A 12 6.97 -3.54 7.25
C TYR A 12 7.50 -4.97 7.52
N PHE A 13 8.19 -5.59 6.56
CA PHE A 13 8.49 -7.02 6.62
C PHE A 13 9.55 -7.40 7.67
N PRO A 14 10.62 -6.61 7.92
CA PRO A 14 11.54 -6.90 9.01
C PRO A 14 10.84 -6.98 10.37
N THR A 15 9.89 -6.08 10.65
CA THR A 15 9.10 -6.12 11.88
C THR A 15 8.25 -7.38 11.92
N MET A 16 7.54 -7.70 10.84
CA MET A 16 6.65 -8.85 10.78
C MET A 16 7.37 -10.20 10.95
N PHE A 17 8.46 -10.43 10.21
CA PHE A 17 9.11 -11.75 10.15
C PHE A 17 10.19 -11.97 11.20
N ILE A 18 10.93 -10.93 11.59
CA ILE A 18 12.06 -11.06 12.53
C ILE A 18 11.89 -10.20 13.79
N GLY A 19 10.78 -9.47 13.94
CA GLY A 19 10.52 -8.66 15.14
C GLY A 19 11.39 -7.42 15.28
N ALA A 20 12.00 -6.95 14.19
CA ALA A 20 12.76 -5.70 14.23
C ALA A 20 11.86 -4.50 14.54
N PRO A 21 12.33 -3.48 15.27
CA PRO A 21 11.58 -2.23 15.44
C PRO A 21 11.36 -1.56 14.08
N LEU A 22 10.28 -0.78 13.98
CA LEU A 22 10.03 0.05 12.80
C LEU A 22 11.13 1.10 12.64
N ASP A 23 11.56 1.31 11.41
CA ASP A 23 12.65 2.21 11.06
C ASP A 23 12.09 3.50 10.43
N GLU A 24 12.26 4.64 11.11
CA GLU A 24 11.79 5.95 10.64
C GLU A 24 12.46 6.40 9.32
N GLY A 25 13.71 6.01 9.09
CA GLY A 25 14.41 6.29 7.84
C GLY A 25 13.78 5.54 6.66
N LYS A 26 13.39 4.27 6.87
CA LYS A 26 12.65 3.50 5.88
C LYS A 26 11.22 4.02 5.70
N ARG A 27 10.57 4.45 6.79
CA ARG A 27 9.26 5.11 6.74
C ARG A 27 9.30 6.38 5.88
N ALA A 28 10.31 7.22 6.06
CA ALA A 28 10.49 8.44 5.28
C ALA A 28 10.68 8.13 3.79
N LYS A 29 11.47 7.12 3.43
CA LYS A 29 11.61 6.65 2.04
C LYS A 29 10.28 6.13 1.49
N LEU A 30 9.53 5.36 2.27
CA LEU A 30 8.20 4.91 1.83
C LEU A 30 7.28 6.11 1.55
N ALA A 31 7.21 7.07 2.48
CA ALA A 31 6.43 8.31 2.30
C ALA A 31 6.85 9.11 1.06
N GLU A 32 8.15 9.23 0.79
CA GLU A 32 8.67 9.84 -0.43
C GLU A 32 8.16 9.14 -1.69
N ALA A 33 8.16 7.80 -1.72
CA ALA A 33 7.67 7.03 -2.87
C ALA A 33 6.15 7.14 -3.05
N VAL A 34 5.39 7.20 -1.96
CA VAL A 34 3.95 7.51 -1.98
C VAL A 34 3.73 8.93 -2.53
N GLY A 35 4.55 9.90 -2.12
CA GLY A 35 4.53 11.26 -2.66
C GLY A 35 4.75 11.30 -4.16
N TRP A 36 5.74 10.58 -4.68
CA TRP A 36 5.99 10.48 -6.12
C TRP A 36 4.81 9.89 -6.88
N LEU A 37 4.21 8.81 -6.39
CA LEU A 37 3.03 8.23 -7.02
C LEU A 37 1.86 9.24 -7.03
N ASN A 38 1.66 9.98 -5.95
CA ASN A 38 0.62 11.00 -5.88
C ASN A 38 0.84 12.11 -6.92
N THR A 39 2.08 12.56 -7.13
CA THR A 39 2.42 13.51 -8.19
C THR A 39 2.22 12.92 -9.58
N ILE A 40 2.58 11.65 -9.80
CA ILE A 40 2.37 10.97 -11.10
C ILE A 40 0.88 10.91 -11.45
N LEU A 41 0.02 10.72 -10.46
CA LEU A 41 -1.44 10.65 -10.62
C LEU A 41 -2.11 12.03 -10.76
N GLU A 42 -1.38 13.12 -10.61
CA GLU A 42 -1.93 14.46 -10.78
C GLU A 42 -2.44 14.65 -12.22
N GLY A 43 -3.72 14.99 -12.36
CA GLY A 43 -4.37 15.17 -13.66
C GLY A 43 -4.63 13.86 -14.44
N ARG A 44 -4.39 12.68 -13.85
CA ARG A 44 -4.58 11.39 -14.52
C ARG A 44 -5.67 10.54 -13.87
N GLN A 45 -6.38 9.77 -14.69
CA GLN A 45 -7.36 8.79 -14.19
C GLN A 45 -6.69 7.52 -13.70
N TYR A 46 -5.70 7.04 -14.46
CA TYR A 46 -4.90 5.83 -14.21
C TYR A 46 -3.40 6.14 -14.30
N ALA A 47 -2.56 5.24 -13.79
CA ALA A 47 -1.15 5.50 -13.54
C ALA A 47 -0.31 5.61 -14.82
N ALA A 48 -0.67 4.86 -15.87
CA ALA A 48 0.15 4.71 -17.08
C ALA A 48 -0.54 5.19 -18.36
N ALA A 49 -1.87 5.11 -18.45
CA ALA A 49 -2.65 5.42 -19.64
C ALA A 49 -3.99 6.10 -19.28
N GLU A 50 -4.81 6.39 -20.28
CA GLU A 50 -6.17 6.91 -20.09
C GLU A 50 -7.19 5.83 -19.69
N HIS A 51 -6.77 4.56 -19.64
CA HIS A 51 -7.56 3.41 -19.22
C HIS A 51 -6.78 2.56 -18.21
N PHE A 52 -7.48 1.67 -17.50
CA PHE A 52 -6.87 0.77 -16.52
C PHE A 52 -5.91 -0.20 -17.20
N THR A 53 -4.71 -0.37 -16.63
CA THR A 53 -3.67 -1.25 -17.15
C THR A 53 -3.14 -2.20 -16.09
N ILE A 54 -2.25 -3.12 -16.49
CA ILE A 54 -1.49 -3.95 -15.54
C ILE A 54 -0.67 -3.12 -14.54
N ALA A 55 -0.30 -1.87 -14.89
CA ALA A 55 0.39 -0.99 -13.97
C ALA A 55 -0.52 -0.55 -12.81
N ASP A 56 -1.80 -0.30 -13.10
CA ASP A 56 -2.80 0.05 -12.09
C ASP A 56 -3.11 -1.15 -11.19
N LEU A 57 -3.27 -2.34 -11.77
CA LEU A 57 -3.50 -3.56 -11.00
C LEU A 57 -2.38 -3.83 -9.99
N THR A 58 -1.12 -3.71 -10.43
CA THR A 58 0.04 -3.97 -9.58
C THR A 58 0.26 -2.87 -8.53
N LEU A 59 -0.02 -1.60 -8.86
CA LEU A 59 -0.04 -0.53 -7.88
C LEU A 59 -1.19 -0.71 -6.88
N LEU A 60 -2.38 -1.15 -7.33
CA LEU A 60 -3.57 -1.31 -6.50
C LEU A 60 -3.28 -2.23 -5.33
N VAL A 61 -2.71 -3.41 -5.60
CA VAL A 61 -2.28 -4.36 -4.56
C VAL A 61 -1.34 -3.70 -3.54
N THR A 62 -0.37 -2.92 -4.02
CA THR A 62 0.63 -2.27 -3.16
C THR A 62 0.00 -1.18 -2.29
N VAL A 63 -0.84 -0.33 -2.87
CA VAL A 63 -1.45 0.81 -2.16
C VAL A 63 -2.59 0.36 -1.24
N SER A 64 -3.38 -0.63 -1.63
CA SER A 64 -4.38 -1.23 -0.73
C SER A 64 -3.72 -1.89 0.47
N GLN A 65 -2.53 -2.46 0.30
CA GLN A 65 -1.77 -3.00 1.43
C GLN A 65 -1.28 -1.90 2.37
N LEU A 66 -0.86 -0.73 1.86
CA LEU A 66 -0.54 0.44 2.68
C LEU A 66 -1.75 0.92 3.48
N GLU A 67 -2.92 0.97 2.84
CA GLU A 67 -4.18 1.31 3.50
C GLU A 67 -4.53 0.31 4.61
N ALA A 68 -4.41 -1.00 4.36
CA ALA A 68 -4.64 -2.04 5.37
C ALA A 68 -3.64 -1.96 6.53
N PHE A 69 -2.38 -1.57 6.27
CA PHE A 69 -1.38 -1.27 7.31
C PHE A 69 -1.58 0.08 8.00
N GLU A 70 -2.69 0.79 7.73
CA GLU A 70 -3.01 2.09 8.30
C GLU A 70 -1.93 3.16 8.04
N PHE A 71 -1.22 3.05 6.91
CA PHE A 71 -0.35 4.11 6.45
C PHE A 71 -1.16 5.38 6.18
N GLU A 72 -0.67 6.53 6.63
CA GLU A 72 -1.39 7.80 6.55
C GLU A 72 -1.51 8.28 5.09
N LEU A 73 -2.64 7.97 4.45
CA LEU A 73 -2.92 8.33 3.06
C LEU A 73 -3.74 9.63 2.90
N ARG A 74 -4.28 10.22 3.98
CA ARG A 74 -5.13 11.44 3.88
C ARG A 74 -4.45 12.60 3.12
N PRO A 75 -3.13 12.87 3.28
CA PRO A 75 -2.45 13.93 2.55
C PRO A 75 -2.38 13.71 1.03
N TYR A 76 -2.51 12.47 0.55
CA TYR A 76 -2.28 12.10 -0.85
C TYR A 76 -3.61 11.97 -1.61
N LYS A 77 -4.23 13.13 -1.90
CA LYS A 77 -5.55 13.20 -2.57
C LYS A 77 -5.62 12.37 -3.85
N HIS A 78 -4.62 12.46 -4.73
CA HIS A 78 -4.67 11.80 -6.04
C HIS A 78 -4.57 10.29 -5.90
N ILE A 79 -3.74 9.78 -4.97
CA ILE A 79 -3.70 8.35 -4.65
C ILE A 79 -5.04 7.87 -4.14
N ARG A 80 -5.67 8.55 -3.19
CA ARG A 80 -6.96 8.08 -2.63
C ARG A 80 -8.04 8.00 -3.71
N GLN A 81 -8.16 9.04 -4.53
CA GLN A 81 -9.13 9.05 -5.63
C GLN A 81 -8.86 7.96 -6.67
N TRP A 82 -7.58 7.72 -6.99
CA TRP A 82 -7.19 6.64 -7.91
C TRP A 82 -7.43 5.26 -7.29
N LEU A 83 -7.14 5.08 -6.00
CA LEU A 83 -7.35 3.83 -5.28
C LEU A 83 -8.83 3.43 -5.29
N ASP A 84 -9.72 4.38 -4.98
CA ASP A 84 -11.18 4.15 -5.00
C ASP A 84 -11.64 3.71 -6.39
N ARG A 85 -11.23 4.43 -7.45
CA ARG A 85 -11.53 4.04 -8.84
C ARG A 85 -11.00 2.66 -9.21
N CYS A 86 -9.78 2.32 -8.79
CA CYS A 86 -9.18 1.02 -9.09
C CYS A 86 -9.91 -0.12 -8.35
N LYS A 87 -10.34 0.08 -7.10
CA LYS A 87 -11.17 -0.87 -6.36
C LYS A 87 -12.52 -1.06 -7.04
N GLU A 88 -13.20 0.02 -7.42
CA GLU A 88 -14.47 -0.04 -8.15
C GLU A 88 -14.33 -0.78 -9.49
N HIS A 89 -13.27 -0.49 -10.24
CA HIS A 89 -12.97 -1.18 -11.50
C HIS A 89 -12.77 -2.69 -11.30
N MET A 90 -12.10 -3.08 -10.20
CA MET A 90 -11.78 -4.48 -9.92
C MET A 90 -12.87 -5.24 -9.15
N ALA A 91 -13.90 -4.55 -8.64
CA ALA A 91 -14.97 -5.18 -7.86
C ALA A 91 -15.68 -6.35 -8.58
N PRO A 92 -15.94 -6.32 -9.91
CA PRO A 92 -16.52 -7.45 -10.63
C PRO A 92 -15.58 -8.65 -10.85
N PHE A 93 -14.30 -8.52 -10.47
CA PHE A 93 -13.24 -9.51 -10.70
C PHE A 93 -12.68 -10.06 -9.38
N ASP A 94 -13.56 -10.28 -8.40
CA ASP A 94 -13.25 -10.88 -7.09
C ASP A 94 -12.18 -10.14 -6.28
N TYR A 95 -12.08 -8.81 -6.44
CA TYR A 95 -11.12 -7.97 -5.73
C TYR A 95 -11.11 -8.20 -4.21
N GLU A 96 -12.28 -8.38 -3.62
CA GLU A 96 -12.43 -8.56 -2.17
C GLU A 96 -11.74 -9.84 -1.70
N GLU A 97 -11.99 -10.96 -2.38
CA GLU A 97 -11.43 -12.27 -2.03
C GLU A 97 -9.93 -12.36 -2.36
N LEU A 98 -9.54 -11.89 -3.55
CA LEU A 98 -8.20 -12.07 -4.08
C LEU A 98 -7.20 -11.07 -3.49
N ASN A 99 -7.65 -9.89 -3.07
CA ASN A 99 -6.77 -8.83 -2.58
C ASN A 99 -7.18 -8.26 -1.22
N ALA A 100 -8.36 -7.67 -1.06
CA ALA A 100 -8.70 -6.90 0.15
C ALA A 100 -8.62 -7.76 1.44
N ASN A 101 -9.21 -8.94 1.42
CA ASN A 101 -9.17 -9.88 2.55
C ASN A 101 -7.75 -10.35 2.86
N LYS A 102 -6.90 -10.54 1.85
CA LYS A 102 -5.50 -10.96 2.04
C LYS A 102 -4.65 -9.82 2.60
N ALA A 103 -4.91 -8.58 2.16
CA ALA A 103 -4.24 -7.40 2.69
C ALA A 103 -4.57 -7.18 4.17
N ASN A 104 -5.83 -7.38 4.56
CA ASN A 104 -6.27 -7.32 5.96
C ASN A 104 -5.62 -8.42 6.80
N LEU A 105 -5.55 -9.66 6.30
CA LEU A 105 -4.86 -10.75 7.01
C LEU A 105 -3.38 -10.40 7.27
N LEU A 106 -2.69 -9.84 6.28
CA LEU A 106 -1.29 -9.42 6.45
C LEU A 106 -1.17 -8.26 7.45
N ALA A 107 -2.13 -7.33 7.46
CA ALA A 107 -2.19 -6.25 8.45
C ALA A 107 -2.42 -6.77 9.87
N ASP A 108 -3.29 -7.76 10.05
CA ASP A 108 -3.54 -8.39 11.36
C ASP A 108 -2.28 -9.11 11.88
N MET A 109 -1.55 -9.80 11.00
CA MET A 109 -0.26 -10.40 11.35
C MET A 109 0.75 -9.35 11.83
N PHE A 110 0.83 -8.22 11.12
CA PHE A 110 1.69 -7.11 11.52
C PHE A 110 1.30 -6.53 12.88
N LYS A 111 0.01 -6.24 13.10
CA LYS A 111 -0.52 -5.73 14.37
C LYS A 111 -0.25 -6.70 15.53
N ALA A 112 -0.47 -7.99 15.32
CA ALA A 112 -0.17 -9.02 16.31
C ALA A 112 1.31 -9.01 16.71
N LYS A 113 2.21 -8.85 15.73
CA LYS A 113 3.65 -8.79 15.99
C LYS A 113 4.06 -7.55 16.77
N MET A 114 3.50 -6.38 16.43
CA MET A 114 3.72 -5.13 17.16
C MET A 114 3.28 -5.22 18.63
N ASN A 115 2.13 -5.86 18.89
CA ASN A 115 1.62 -6.05 20.24
C ASN A 115 2.49 -7.01 21.07
N GLN A 116 3.06 -8.05 20.45
CA GLN A 116 4.01 -8.95 21.12
C GLN A 116 5.29 -8.22 21.53
N SER A 117 5.87 -7.43 20.64
CA SER A 117 7.09 -6.65 20.91
C SER A 117 6.90 -5.55 21.96
N ALA A 118 5.67 -5.03 22.13
CA ALA A 118 5.37 -4.05 23.17
C ALA A 118 5.19 -4.66 24.58
N ALA A 119 4.96 -5.98 24.66
CA ALA A 119 4.73 -6.71 25.91
C ALA A 119 6.01 -7.36 26.49
N SER A 120 7.12 -7.33 25.75
CA SER A 120 8.45 -7.87 26.12
C SER A 120 9.40 -6.78 26.57
#